data_AF-A0A661AG59-F1
#
_entry.id   AF-A0A661AG59-F1
#
_cell.length_a   1.000
_cell.length_b   1.000
_cell.length_c   1.000
_cell.angle_alpha   90.00
_cell.angle_beta   90.00
_cell.angle_gamma   90.00
#
_symmetry.space_group_name_H-M   'P 1'
#
loop_
_entity.id
_entity.type
_entity.pdbx_description
1 polymer ?
#
loop_
_entity_poly.entity_id
_entity_poly.type
_entity_poly.pdbx_seq_one_letter_code
_entity_poly.pdbx_strand_id
1 'polypeptide(L)'
;MRVAVGSGKGGTGKTLLSTALALVFEDCTFLDLDVEEPNAHFLLHPEMDGEEDFFMEVPRVIKQCSLCGKCAEVCEFNAIWVGKEVHVLEKLCHGCG
;
A
#
# COMPACT_ATOMS: atom_id res chain seq x y z
N MET A 1 14.15 -20.45 2.77
CA MET A 1 12.96 -20.49 3.64
C MET A 1 12.27 -19.13 3.57
N ARG A 2 10.95 -19.03 3.77
CA ARG A 2 10.24 -17.75 3.84
C ARG A 2 9.40 -17.73 5.13
N VAL A 3 9.46 -16.63 5.87
CA VAL A 3 8.71 -16.42 7.11
C VAL A 3 7.93 -15.12 6.97
N ALA A 4 6.65 -15.15 7.28
CA ALA A 4 5.80 -13.96 7.32
C ALA A 4 5.34 -13.74 8.76
N VAL A 5 5.46 -12.50 9.24
CA VAL A 5 5.02 -12.10 10.58
C VAL A 5 3.83 -11.16 10.42
N GLY A 6 2.65 -11.62 10.81
CA GLY A 6 1.40 -10.86 10.71
C GLY A 6 0.68 -10.75 12.05
N SER A 7 -0.24 -9.80 12.18
CA SER A 7 -1.16 -9.70 13.32
C SER A 7 -2.42 -8.94 12.96
N GLY A 8 -3.49 -9.17 13.71
CA GLY A 8 -4.79 -8.53 13.47
C GLY A 8 -4.95 -7.14 14.09
N LYS A 9 -3.96 -6.61 14.81
CA LYS A 9 -4.04 -5.31 15.51
C LYS A 9 -2.67 -4.61 15.61
N GLY A 10 -2.67 -3.27 15.59
CA GLY A 10 -1.50 -2.44 15.89
C GLY A 10 -0.99 -2.65 17.33
N GLY A 11 0.31 -2.37 17.57
CA GLY A 11 0.91 -2.42 18.92
C GLY A 11 1.20 -3.82 19.48
N THR A 12 1.07 -4.88 18.68
CA THR A 12 1.29 -6.28 19.09
C THR A 12 2.76 -6.73 19.04
N GLY A 13 3.69 -5.82 18.74
CA GLY A 13 5.13 -6.11 18.68
C GLY A 13 5.59 -6.81 17.41
N LYS A 14 4.82 -6.77 16.30
CA LYS A 14 5.17 -7.38 15.01
C LYS A 14 6.58 -6.98 14.54
N THR A 15 6.84 -5.68 14.48
CA THR A 15 8.12 -5.12 14.02
C THR A 15 9.27 -5.64 14.89
N LEU A 16 9.12 -5.58 16.22
CA LEU A 16 10.13 -6.07 17.17
C LEU A 16 10.44 -7.57 16.96
N LEU A 17 9.42 -8.41 16.84
CA LEU A 17 9.62 -9.84 16.60
C LEU A 17 10.29 -10.09 15.25
N SER A 18 9.82 -9.43 14.19
CA SER A 18 10.34 -9.61 12.84
C SER A 18 11.81 -9.20 12.73
N THR A 19 12.22 -8.08 13.32
CA THR A 19 13.61 -7.62 13.30
C THR A 19 14.50 -8.48 14.18
N ALA A 20 14.03 -8.93 15.34
CA ALA A 20 14.75 -9.88 16.18
C ALA A 20 15.00 -11.22 15.45
N LEU A 21 14.00 -11.72 14.70
CA LEU A 21 14.18 -12.90 13.86
C LEU A 21 15.24 -12.67 12.78
N ALA A 22 15.21 -11.51 12.12
CA ALA A 22 16.19 -11.18 11.08
C ALA A 22 17.64 -11.22 11.60
N LEU A 23 17.89 -10.74 12.81
CA LEU A 23 19.21 -10.72 13.45
C LEU A 23 19.77 -12.11 13.80
N VAL A 24 18.91 -13.14 13.86
CA VAL A 24 19.34 -14.53 14.16
C VAL A 24 19.84 -15.25 12.91
N PHE A 25 19.46 -14.80 11.71
CA PHE A 25 19.89 -15.41 10.45
C PHE A 25 21.07 -14.66 9.84
N GLU A 26 22.16 -15.36 9.49
CA GLU A 26 23.34 -14.74 8.89
C GLU A 26 23.06 -14.13 7.51
N ASP A 27 22.27 -14.81 6.67
CA ASP A 27 21.86 -14.36 5.34
C ASP A 27 20.34 -14.16 5.28
N CYS A 28 19.88 -12.94 5.56
CA CYS A 28 18.46 -12.61 5.59
C CYS A 28 18.14 -11.42 4.67
N THR A 29 17.19 -11.61 3.74
CA THR A 29 16.50 -10.49 3.10
C THR A 29 15.29 -10.12 3.94
N PHE A 30 15.32 -8.94 4.54
CA PHE A 30 14.23 -8.40 5.32
C PHE A 30 13.34 -7.51 4.45
N LEU A 31 12.02 -7.68 4.56
CA LEU A 31 11.02 -6.86 3.86
C LEU A 31 10.02 -6.34 4.88
N ASP A 32 9.96 -5.02 5.07
CA ASP A 32 8.92 -4.38 5.87
C ASP A 32 7.70 -4.10 4.97
N LEU A 33 6.66 -4.92 5.11
CA LEU A 33 5.43 -4.83 4.32
C LEU A 33 4.27 -4.20 5.09
N ASP A 34 4.56 -3.48 6.18
CA ASP A 34 3.57 -2.68 6.88
C ASP A 34 3.36 -1.36 6.12
N VAL A 35 2.26 -1.26 5.37
CA VAL A 35 1.93 -0.08 4.55
C VAL A 35 1.67 1.16 5.40
N GLU A 36 1.12 0.98 6.62
CA GLU A 36 0.74 2.10 7.47
C GLU A 36 1.94 2.62 8.28
N GLU A 37 2.78 1.71 8.81
CA GLU A 37 3.87 2.08 9.72
C GLU A 37 5.14 1.20 9.52
N PRO A 38 5.90 1.38 8.42
CA PRO A 38 7.12 0.60 8.13
C PRO A 38 8.31 1.04 9.00
N ASN A 39 8.32 0.58 10.25
CA ASN A 39 9.23 1.04 11.31
C ASN A 39 10.48 0.17 11.52
N ALA A 40 10.72 -0.87 10.72
CA ALA A 40 11.86 -1.77 10.94
C ALA A 40 13.23 -1.07 10.86
N HIS A 41 13.32 0.00 10.08
CA HIS A 41 14.54 0.79 9.91
C HIS A 41 15.04 1.41 11.23
N PHE A 42 14.17 1.69 12.19
CA PHE A 42 14.56 2.17 13.53
C PHE A 42 15.29 1.12 14.38
N LEU A 43 15.16 -0.16 14.04
CA LEU A 43 15.78 -1.26 14.81
C LEU A 43 16.97 -1.85 14.06
N LEU A 44 16.86 -2.01 12.74
CA LEU A 44 17.88 -2.63 11.91
C LEU A 44 18.97 -1.64 11.46
N HIS A 45 18.68 -0.34 11.47
CA HIS A 45 19.58 0.72 10.98
C HIS A 45 20.24 0.38 9.63
N PRO A 46 19.45 0.03 8.59
CA PRO A 46 20.02 -0.33 7.31
C PRO A 46 20.73 0.87 6.68
N GLU A 47 21.81 0.60 5.94
CA GLU A 47 22.29 1.54 4.95
C GLU A 47 21.30 1.52 3.77
N MET A 48 20.82 2.71 3.39
CA MET A 48 19.84 2.86 2.32
C MET A 48 20.56 3.22 1.02
N ASP A 49 20.50 2.33 0.04
CA ASP A 49 21.29 2.43 -1.20
C ASP A 49 20.60 3.29 -2.28
N GLY A 50 19.33 3.64 -2.07
CA GLY A 50 18.54 4.45 -2.98
C GLY A 50 17.07 4.51 -2.61
N GLU A 51 16.36 5.39 -3.32
CA GLU A 51 14.91 5.54 -3.28
C GLU A 51 14.44 5.74 -4.72
N GLU A 52 13.26 5.22 -5.04
CA GLU A 52 12.60 5.46 -6.32
C GLU A 52 11.15 5.85 -6.08
N ASP A 53 10.67 6.82 -6.86
CA ASP A 53 9.25 7.16 -6.84
C ASP A 53 8.46 5.99 -7.46
N PHE A 54 7.49 5.50 -6.71
CA PHE A 54 6.52 4.53 -7.19
C PHE A 54 5.15 5.17 -7.35
N PHE A 55 4.50 4.91 -8.48
CA PHE A 55 3.18 5.46 -8.79
C PHE A 55 2.19 4.33 -9.03
N MET A 56 0.96 4.52 -8.56
CA MET A 56 -0.17 3.65 -8.85
C MET A 56 -1.02 4.26 -9.96
N GLU A 57 -1.54 3.42 -10.85
CA GLU A 57 -2.49 3.87 -11.86
C GLU A 57 -3.82 4.28 -11.22
N VAL A 58 -4.27 5.49 -11.54
CA VAL A 58 -5.58 6.01 -11.14
C VAL A 58 -6.43 6.30 -12.38
N PRO A 59 -7.75 6.04 -12.35
CA PRO A 59 -8.61 6.21 -13.51
C PRO A 59 -8.72 7.69 -13.89
N ARG A 60 -8.65 7.98 -15.20
CA ARG A 60 -8.87 9.32 -15.76
C ARG A 60 -10.16 9.38 -16.56
N VAL A 61 -10.92 10.45 -16.35
CA VAL A 61 -12.16 10.72 -17.09
C VAL A 61 -11.82 11.24 -18.50
N ILE A 62 -12.36 10.58 -19.53
CA ILE A 62 -12.19 10.97 -20.93
C ILE A 62 -13.35 11.83 -21.42
N LYS A 63 -13.13 12.58 -22.52
CA LYS A 63 -14.14 13.49 -23.10
C LYS A 63 -15.43 12.79 -23.56
N GLN A 64 -15.35 11.50 -23.87
CA GLN A 64 -16.47 10.68 -24.33
C GLN A 64 -17.34 10.14 -23.19
N CYS A 65 -17.06 10.51 -21.94
CA CYS A 65 -17.84 10.07 -20.79
C CYS A 65 -19.31 10.50 -20.95
N SER A 66 -20.22 9.51 -20.92
CA SER A 66 -21.66 9.75 -21.02
C SER A 66 -22.34 9.88 -19.66
N LEU A 67 -21.57 10.03 -18.57
CA LEU A 67 -22.06 10.06 -17.18
C LEU A 67 -22.92 8.83 -16.81
N CYS A 68 -22.62 7.65 -17.37
CA CYS A 68 -23.45 6.45 -17.18
C CYS A 68 -23.36 5.81 -15.79
N GLY A 69 -22.46 6.26 -14.91
CA GLY A 69 -22.36 5.74 -13.53
C GLY A 69 -21.63 4.40 -13.36
N LYS A 70 -21.47 3.59 -14.42
CA LYS A 70 -20.87 2.25 -14.33
C LYS A 70 -19.49 2.19 -13.66
N CYS A 71 -18.66 3.23 -13.84
CA CYS A 71 -17.35 3.31 -13.19
C CYS A 71 -17.46 3.45 -11.66
N ALA A 72 -18.46 4.17 -11.16
CA ALA A 72 -18.72 4.28 -9.73
C ALA A 72 -19.31 2.99 -9.16
N GLU A 73 -20.18 2.30 -9.90
CA GLU A 73 -20.80 1.04 -9.48
C GLU A 73 -19.77 -0.08 -9.20
N VAL A 74 -18.69 -0.12 -9.99
CA VAL A 74 -17.62 -1.13 -9.84
C VAL A 74 -16.51 -0.71 -8.87
N CYS A 75 -16.53 0.53 -8.36
CA CYS A 75 -15.45 1.05 -7.52
C CYS A 75 -15.64 0.61 -6.07
N GLU A 76 -14.94 -0.46 -5.66
CA GLU A 76 -15.00 -1.00 -4.29
C GLU A 76 -14.64 0.05 -3.22
N PHE A 77 -13.67 0.91 -3.52
CA PHE A 77 -13.16 1.93 -2.60
C PHE A 77 -13.97 3.24 -2.62
N ASN A 78 -15.05 3.32 -3.41
CA ASN A 78 -15.88 4.52 -3.56
C ASN A 78 -15.08 5.78 -3.92
N ALA A 79 -13.99 5.60 -4.67
CA ALA A 79 -13.10 6.68 -5.11
C ALA A 79 -13.69 7.46 -6.29
N ILE A 80 -14.76 6.98 -6.93
CA ILE A 80 -15.39 7.59 -8.10
C ILE A 80 -16.82 8.01 -7.77
N TRP A 81 -17.15 9.26 -8.05
CA TRP A 81 -18.51 9.79 -7.95
C TRP A 81 -18.96 10.36 -9.29
N VAL A 82 -20.19 10.05 -9.70
CA VAL A 82 -20.77 10.50 -10.97
C VAL A 82 -22.03 11.32 -10.69
N GLY A 83 -21.96 12.62 -10.99
CA GLY A 83 -23.09 13.53 -10.94
C GLY A 83 -23.25 14.30 -12.26
N LYS A 84 -23.24 15.63 -12.19
CA LYS A 84 -23.15 16.48 -13.41
C LYS A 84 -21.79 16.37 -14.10
N GLU A 85 -20.79 15.95 -13.34
CA GLU A 85 -19.44 15.64 -13.78
C GLU A 85 -18.95 14.42 -13.01
N VAL A 86 -17.82 13.84 -13.44
CA VAL A 86 -17.20 12.72 -12.76
C VAL A 86 -16.06 13.24 -11.90
N HIS A 87 -16.09 12.93 -10.61
CA HIS A 87 -15.00 13.19 -9.69
C HIS A 87 -14.27 11.90 -9.35
N VAL A 88 -12.94 11.94 -9.43
CA VAL A 88 -12.05 10.87 -8.98
C VAL A 88 -11.28 11.39 -7.77
N LEU A 89 -11.48 10.76 -6.63
CA LEU A 89 -10.74 11.03 -5.39
C LEU A 89 -9.51 10.13 -5.38
N GLU A 90 -8.43 10.59 -6.02
CA GLU A 90 -7.18 9.81 -6.19
C GLU A 90 -6.67 9.24 -4.86
N LYS A 91 -6.78 9.97 -3.76
CA LYS A 91 -6.35 9.54 -2.41
C LYS A 91 -7.15 8.36 -1.82
N LEU A 92 -8.33 8.06 -2.35
CA LEU A 92 -9.15 6.90 -1.95
C LEU A 92 -9.03 5.75 -2.95
N CYS A 93 -8.36 5.96 -4.08
CA CYS A 93 -8.18 4.93 -5.08
C CYS A 93 -7.03 4.01 -4.69
N HIS A 94 -7.30 2.71 -4.63
CA HIS A 94 -6.29 1.67 -4.37
C HIS A 94 -6.01 0.84 -5.63
N GLY A 95 -6.24 1.44 -6.81
CA GLY A 95 -6.16 0.76 -8.10
C GLY A 95 -7.38 -0.11 -8.39
N CYS A 96 -7.54 -0.51 -9.65
CA CYS A 96 -8.61 -1.41 -10.09
C CYS A 96 -8.11 -2.83 -10.39
N GLY A 97 -6.84 -3.12 -10.08
CA GLY A 97 -6.14 -4.34 -10.51
C GLY A 97 -5.39 -4.13 -11.79
#